data_AF-A0A8S9QWV5-F1
#
_entry.id   AF-A0A8S9QWV5-F1
#
_cell.length_a   1.000
_cell.length_b   1.000
_cell.length_c   1.000
_cell.angle_alpha   90.00
_cell.angle_beta   90.00
_cell.angle_gamma   90.00
#
_symmetry.space_group_name_H-M   'P 1'
#
loop_
_entity.id
_entity.type
_entity.pdbx_description
1 polymer ?
#
loop_
_entity_poly.entity_id
_entity_poly.type
_entity_poly.pdbx_seq_one_letter_code
_entity_poly.pdbx_strand_id
1 'polypeptide(L)'
;MSTSSDPKMKSRRNEGKDKKFELVLQNGSTLSKQLITDCNVRNCMIKRFSEEEVLGLGEGDAYNDMVISARVSNHKNFLKLLGCCLQFPLPVLVFDGAENGVLDQHGDACNGNNKMVLSWNQKLKIAKDVANAVTYLHTAFPRIITET
;
A
#
# COMPACT_ATOMS: atom_id res chain seq x y z
N MET A 1 2.87 -35.75 -41.15
CA MET A 1 3.80 -34.64 -40.86
C MET A 1 3.25 -33.87 -39.68
N SER A 2 4.01 -33.94 -38.60
CA SER A 2 3.68 -33.50 -37.25
C SER A 2 3.71 -31.98 -37.14
N THR A 3 2.74 -31.38 -36.47
CA THR A 3 2.97 -30.09 -35.81
C THR A 3 2.79 -30.28 -34.31
N SER A 4 3.94 -30.28 -33.64
CA SER A 4 4.13 -30.37 -32.20
C SER A 4 3.39 -29.23 -31.51
N SER A 5 2.53 -29.55 -30.56
CA SER A 5 2.00 -28.58 -29.60
C SER A 5 2.96 -28.54 -28.40
N ASP A 6 3.92 -27.61 -28.42
CA ASP A 6 4.78 -27.31 -27.28
C ASP A 6 4.00 -26.50 -26.22
N PRO A 7 3.81 -26.99 -24.98
CA PRO A 7 3.17 -26.22 -23.92
C PRO A 7 4.23 -25.43 -23.15
N LYS A 8 4.82 -24.40 -23.78
CA LYS A 8 5.75 -23.47 -23.11
C LYS A 8 5.13 -22.08 -23.02
N MET A 9 4.14 -21.91 -22.15
CA MET A 9 3.71 -20.59 -21.69
C MET A 9 3.08 -20.65 -20.30
N LYS A 10 3.82 -21.22 -19.35
CA LYS A 10 3.62 -20.95 -17.93
C LYS A 10 4.43 -19.72 -17.53
N SER A 11 3.79 -18.88 -16.73
CA SER A 11 4.42 -17.98 -15.75
C SER A 11 5.15 -16.76 -16.32
N ARG A 12 4.43 -15.63 -16.47
CA ARG A 12 5.04 -14.29 -16.57
C ARG A 12 4.37 -13.24 -15.67
N ARG A 13 3.61 -13.65 -14.65
CA ARG A 13 2.86 -12.70 -13.79
C ARG A 13 3.28 -12.62 -12.32
N ASN A 14 4.23 -13.46 -11.89
CA ASN A 14 4.79 -13.38 -10.54
C ASN A 14 6.13 -12.61 -10.48
N GLU A 15 6.90 -12.57 -11.57
CA GLU A 15 8.22 -11.89 -11.59
C GLU A 15 8.17 -10.39 -11.24
N GLY A 16 7.08 -9.69 -11.56
CA GLY A 16 6.98 -8.25 -11.32
C GLY A 16 6.72 -7.87 -9.86
N LYS A 17 6.06 -8.75 -9.09
CA LYS A 17 5.89 -8.57 -7.64
C LYS A 17 7.19 -8.90 -6.93
N ASP A 18 7.80 -10.03 -7.29
CA ASP A 18 9.04 -10.52 -6.68
C ASP A 18 10.21 -9.54 -6.87
N LYS A 19 10.38 -8.95 -8.06
CA LYS A 19 11.43 -7.93 -8.31
C LYS A 19 11.25 -6.65 -7.50
N LYS A 20 10.00 -6.24 -7.23
CA LYS A 20 9.69 -5.07 -6.38
C LYS A 20 10.00 -5.36 -4.90
N PHE A 21 9.83 -6.60 -4.46
CA PHE A 21 10.29 -7.04 -3.13
C PHE A 21 11.82 -7.10 -3.10
N GLU A 22 12.47 -7.65 -4.12
CA GLU A 22 13.93 -7.82 -4.21
C GLU A 22 14.71 -6.50 -4.17
N LEU A 23 14.15 -5.43 -4.72
CA LEU A 23 14.71 -4.07 -4.58
C LEU A 23 14.60 -3.49 -3.15
N VAL A 24 13.66 -3.96 -2.31
CA VAL A 24 13.69 -3.66 -0.85
C VAL A 24 14.85 -4.40 -0.19
N LEU A 25 15.17 -5.61 -0.68
CA LEU A 25 16.13 -6.53 -0.06
C LEU A 25 17.59 -6.08 -0.21
N GLN A 26 17.95 -5.37 -1.29
CA GLN A 26 19.37 -5.10 -1.58
C GLN A 26 20.02 -4.00 -0.72
N ASN A 27 19.25 -3.10 -0.08
CA ASN A 27 19.82 -1.85 0.46
C ASN A 27 19.61 -1.60 1.97
N GLY A 28 19.22 -2.57 2.80
CA GLY A 28 18.85 -2.27 4.19
C GLY A 28 19.21 -3.26 5.30
N SER A 29 19.98 -2.80 6.28
CA SER A 29 20.45 -3.56 7.45
C SER A 29 19.31 -4.01 8.39
N THR A 30 19.51 -5.19 9.00
CA THR A 30 18.85 -5.86 10.15
C THR A 30 17.34 -5.70 10.40
N LEU A 31 16.76 -4.49 10.39
CA LEU A 31 15.31 -4.23 10.47
C LEU A 31 14.53 -4.81 9.30
N SER A 32 15.20 -4.97 8.14
CA SER A 32 14.63 -5.62 6.96
C SER A 32 14.26 -7.08 7.25
N LYS A 33 15.05 -7.85 8.02
CA LYS A 33 14.83 -9.30 8.21
C LYS A 33 13.51 -9.64 8.93
N GLN A 34 13.15 -8.87 9.94
CA GLN A 34 11.93 -9.09 10.73
C GLN A 34 10.69 -8.66 9.94
N LEU A 35 10.78 -7.52 9.24
CA LEU A 35 9.77 -7.11 8.27
C LEU A 35 9.64 -8.09 7.11
N ILE A 36 10.75 -8.71 6.67
CA ILE A 36 10.80 -9.75 5.62
C ILE A 36 10.09 -11.02 6.08
N THR A 37 10.37 -11.52 7.29
CA THR A 37 9.65 -12.69 7.82
C THR A 37 8.16 -12.39 7.96
N ASP A 38 7.81 -11.20 8.46
CA ASP A 38 6.41 -10.80 8.62
C ASP A 38 5.69 -10.59 7.29
N CYS A 39 6.33 -9.98 6.27
CA CYS A 39 5.74 -9.80 4.94
C CYS A 39 5.72 -11.09 4.10
N ASN A 40 6.60 -12.06 4.38
CA ASN A 40 6.56 -13.35 3.70
C ASN A 40 5.46 -14.26 4.27
N VAL A 41 5.07 -14.05 5.53
CA VAL A 41 4.00 -14.81 6.19
C VAL A 41 2.65 -14.10 6.08
N ARG A 42 2.63 -12.76 6.09
CA ARG A 42 1.43 -11.93 6.00
C ARG A 42 1.33 -11.29 4.63
N ASN A 43 0.12 -11.24 4.06
CA ASN A 43 -0.14 -10.43 2.88
C ASN A 43 0.07 -8.96 3.27
N CYS A 44 1.18 -8.34 2.88
CA CYS A 44 1.51 -6.95 3.23
C CYS A 44 1.43 -6.03 2.00
N MET A 45 1.05 -4.77 2.21
CA MET A 45 1.08 -3.74 1.17
C MET A 45 2.32 -2.86 1.37
N ILE A 46 3.07 -2.62 0.30
CA ILE A 46 4.25 -1.75 0.31
C ILE A 46 3.98 -0.50 -0.52
N LYS A 47 3.99 0.66 0.13
CA LYS A 47 3.94 1.97 -0.51
C LYS A 47 5.36 2.55 -0.61
N ARG A 48 5.73 2.95 -1.83
CA ARG A 48 6.98 3.65 -2.14
C ARG A 48 6.60 4.96 -2.81
N PHE A 49 7.33 6.01 -2.49
CA PHE A 49 7.19 7.31 -3.14
C PHE A 49 8.19 7.39 -4.27
N SER A 50 7.77 7.89 -5.44
CA SER A 50 8.70 8.26 -6.51
C SER A 50 9.16 9.70 -6.35
N GLU A 51 10.32 10.02 -6.91
CA GLU A 51 10.81 11.40 -6.95
C GLU A 51 9.82 12.32 -7.69
N GLU A 52 9.10 11.81 -8.69
CA GLU A 52 8.05 12.53 -9.42
C GLU A 52 6.84 12.90 -8.55
N GLU A 53 6.41 12.01 -7.66
CA GLU A 53 5.33 12.28 -6.68
C GLU A 53 5.74 13.40 -5.72
N VAL A 54 7.03 13.51 -5.44
CA VAL A 54 7.60 14.49 -4.53
C VAL A 54 7.90 15.82 -5.22
N LEU A 55 8.25 15.83 -6.51
CA LEU A 55 8.46 17.06 -7.28
C LEU A 55 7.20 17.95 -7.36
N GLY A 56 6.01 17.37 -7.20
CA GLY A 56 4.74 18.11 -7.23
C GLY A 56 4.30 18.73 -5.90
N LEU A 57 4.83 18.25 -4.76
CA LEU A 57 4.27 18.55 -3.43
C LEU A 57 5.34 18.77 -2.32
N GLY A 58 6.57 18.27 -2.50
CA GLY A 58 7.73 18.46 -1.62
C GLY A 58 8.09 17.20 -0.81
N GLU A 59 9.38 17.04 -0.46
CA GLU A 59 9.87 15.85 0.27
C GLU A 59 9.14 15.63 1.60
N GLY A 60 8.70 16.73 2.22
CA GLY A 60 7.94 16.72 3.47
C GLY A 60 6.66 15.89 3.41
N ASP A 61 6.05 15.70 2.25
CA ASP A 61 4.79 14.97 2.15
C ASP A 61 4.92 13.47 2.28
N ALA A 62 6.05 12.90 1.86
CA ALA A 62 6.33 11.49 2.11
C ALA A 62 6.47 11.22 3.61
N TYR A 63 7.08 12.16 4.36
CA TYR A 63 7.17 12.09 5.81
C TYR A 63 5.85 12.40 6.51
N ASN A 64 5.05 13.33 6.00
CA ASN A 64 3.70 13.60 6.51
C ASN A 64 2.81 12.35 6.39
N ASP A 65 2.84 11.68 5.24
CA ASP A 65 2.08 10.44 5.01
C ASP A 65 2.52 9.33 5.97
N MET A 66 3.83 9.20 6.23
CA MET A 66 4.35 8.29 7.25
C MET A 66 3.79 8.61 8.65
N VAL A 67 3.87 9.88 9.07
CA VAL A 67 3.42 10.32 10.40
C VAL A 67 1.91 10.13 10.57
N ILE A 68 1.13 10.52 9.56
CA ILE A 68 -0.32 10.34 9.58
C ILE A 68 -0.66 8.85 9.62
N SER A 69 -0.03 8.03 8.75
CA SER A 69 -0.22 6.58 8.73
C SER A 69 0.00 5.95 10.10
N ALA A 70 1.10 6.30 10.78
CA ALA A 70 1.38 5.81 12.12
C ALA A 70 0.29 6.22 13.14
N ARG A 71 -0.17 7.48 13.09
CA ARG A 71 -1.20 7.99 14.02
C ARG A 71 -2.58 7.36 13.80
N VAL A 72 -2.96 7.05 12.55
CA VAL A 72 -4.27 6.47 12.23
C VAL A 72 -4.31 4.94 12.28
N SER A 73 -3.16 4.27 12.45
CA SER A 73 -3.01 2.80 12.34
C SER A 73 -3.89 1.98 13.28
N ASN A 74 -4.38 2.57 14.37
CA ASN A 74 -5.26 1.90 15.33
C ASN A 74 -6.76 2.07 15.00
N HIS A 75 -7.11 2.83 13.97
CA HIS A 75 -8.50 3.05 13.58
C HIS A 75 -8.92 2.07 12.46
N LYS A 76 -10.05 1.39 12.66
CA LYS A 76 -10.55 0.29 11.81
C LYS A 76 -10.74 0.62 10.32
N ASN A 77 -10.89 1.91 9.98
CA ASN A 77 -11.11 2.37 8.61
C ASN A 77 -9.81 2.83 7.91
N PHE A 78 -8.65 2.63 8.54
CA PHE A 78 -7.33 2.86 7.95
C PHE A 78 -6.53 1.57 7.89
N LEU A 79 -5.60 1.50 6.95
CA LEU A 79 -4.62 0.42 6.92
C LEU A 79 -3.66 0.56 8.10
N LYS A 80 -3.37 -0.56 8.75
CA LYS A 80 -2.43 -0.61 9.86
C LYS A 80 -1.00 -0.55 9.35
N LEU A 81 -0.26 0.48 9.73
CA LEU A 81 1.18 0.54 9.48
C LEU A 81 1.88 -0.50 10.36
N LEU A 82 2.61 -1.41 9.72
CA LEU A 82 3.47 -2.39 10.40
C LEU A 82 4.86 -1.80 10.67
N GLY A 83 5.35 -0.95 9.77
CA GLY A 83 6.61 -0.25 9.94
C GLY A 83 6.98 0.60 8.71
N CYS A 84 8.13 1.26 8.81
CA CYS A 84 8.72 2.03 7.72
C CYS A 84 10.23 1.76 7.60
N CYS A 85 10.78 1.99 6.41
CA CYS A 85 12.22 1.97 6.15
C CYS A 85 12.67 3.35 5.65
N LEU A 86 13.66 3.93 6.33
CA LEU A 86 14.20 5.27 6.07
C LEU A 86 15.61 5.24 5.44
N GLN A 87 16.06 4.08 4.97
CA GLN A 87 17.37 3.92 4.34
C GLN A 87 17.42 4.35 2.87
N PHE A 88 16.27 4.77 2.33
CA PHE A 88 16.11 5.29 0.97
C PHE A 88 15.89 6.81 1.02
N PRO A 89 16.10 7.55 -0.09
CA PRO A 89 15.87 9.00 -0.14
C PRO A 89 14.46 9.41 0.31
N LEU A 90 13.46 8.55 0.06
CA LEU A 90 12.09 8.69 0.53
C LEU A 90 11.66 7.48 1.37
N PRO A 91 10.79 7.66 2.38
CA PRO A 91 10.35 6.57 3.26
C PRO A 91 9.63 5.46 2.50
N VAL A 92 9.93 4.20 2.82
CA VAL A 92 9.15 3.05 2.35
C VAL A 92 8.22 2.60 3.48
N LEU A 93 6.91 2.57 3.22
CA LEU A 93 5.90 2.21 4.22
C LEU A 93 5.37 0.80 3.98
N VAL A 94 5.20 0.05 5.06
CA VAL A 94 4.70 -1.32 5.03
C VAL A 94 3.46 -1.42 5.90
N PHE A 95 2.35 -1.81 5.27
CA PHE A 95 1.06 -1.94 5.89
C PHE A 95 0.62 -3.39 5.95
N ASP A 96 -0.22 -3.69 6.93
CA ASP A 96 -1.01 -4.92 6.95
C ASP A 96 -1.89 -4.93 5.70
N GLY A 97 -1.83 -5.99 4.91
CA GLY A 97 -2.35 -5.95 3.55
C GLY A 97 -3.86 -5.98 3.49
N ALA A 98 -4.39 -5.36 2.44
CA ALA A 98 -5.80 -5.42 2.11
C ALA A 98 -6.09 -6.71 1.33
N GLU A 99 -6.82 -7.65 1.94
CA GLU A 99 -7.26 -8.89 1.28
C GLU A 99 -8.05 -8.63 -0.01
N ASN A 100 -8.80 -7.53 -0.03
CA ASN A 100 -9.68 -7.14 -1.14
C ASN A 100 -9.00 -6.26 -2.21
N GLY A 101 -7.68 -6.02 -2.09
CA GLY A 101 -6.94 -5.20 -3.04
C GLY A 101 -7.29 -3.71 -2.99
N VAL A 102 -7.00 -3.00 -4.09
CA VAL A 102 -7.17 -1.55 -4.21
C VAL A 102 -8.41 -1.25 -5.05
N LEU A 103 -9.14 -0.19 -4.72
CA LEU A 103 -10.27 0.26 -5.53
C LEU A 103 -9.77 0.97 -6.79
N ASP A 104 -10.37 0.65 -7.94
CA ASP A 104 -10.15 1.40 -9.17
C ASP A 104 -10.99 2.69 -9.23
N GLN A 105 -10.83 3.44 -10.32
CA GLN A 105 -11.58 4.67 -10.58
C GLN A 105 -13.11 4.49 -10.63
N HIS A 106 -13.61 3.25 -10.80
CA HIS A 106 -15.04 2.93 -10.83
C HIS A 106 -15.56 2.39 -9.48
N GLY A 107 -14.69 2.39 -8.46
CA GLY A 107 -14.98 1.83 -7.14
C GLY A 107 -15.14 0.31 -7.16
N ASP A 108 -14.52 -0.38 -8.11
CA ASP A 108 -14.43 -1.84 -8.15
C ASP A 108 -13.10 -2.30 -7.55
N ALA A 109 -13.05 -3.53 -7.03
CA ALA A 109 -11.86 -4.07 -6.39
C ALA A 109 -10.88 -4.64 -7.43
N CYS A 110 -9.61 -4.27 -7.33
CA CYS A 110 -8.53 -4.76 -8.16
C CYS A 110 -7.46 -5.45 -7.30
N ASN A 111 -7.20 -6.72 -7.60
CA ASN A 111 -6.10 -7.47 -7.01
C ASN A 111 -5.16 -7.98 -8.12
N GLY A 112 -4.12 -7.21 -8.42
CA GLY A 112 -3.24 -7.47 -9.54
C GLY A 112 -3.98 -7.36 -10.87
N ASN A 113 -4.11 -8.48 -11.58
CA ASN A 113 -4.78 -8.52 -12.89
C ASN A 113 -6.24 -8.99 -12.79
N ASN A 114 -6.71 -9.29 -11.58
CA ASN A 114 -8.08 -9.69 -11.35
C ASN A 114 -8.89 -8.46 -10.94
N LYS A 115 -9.94 -8.16 -11.70
CA LYS A 115 -10.89 -7.10 -11.41
C LYS A 115 -12.19 -7.75 -10.95
N MET A 116 -12.68 -7.33 -9.79
CA MET A 116 -13.93 -7.77 -9.21
C MET A 116 -14.91 -6.60 -9.17
N VAL A 117 -15.98 -6.71 -9.95
CA VAL A 117 -17.07 -5.74 -9.92
C VAL A 117 -17.77 -5.85 -8.57
N LEU A 118 -17.84 -4.73 -7.84
CA LEU A 118 -18.51 -4.70 -6.54
C LEU A 118 -20.00 -4.45 -6.72
N SER A 119 -20.82 -5.15 -5.94
CA SER A 119 -22.25 -4.86 -5.83
C SER A 119 -22.47 -3.47 -5.23
N TRP A 120 -23.65 -2.90 -5.48
CA TRP A 120 -24.03 -1.59 -4.93
C TRP A 120 -23.95 -1.55 -3.39
N ASN A 121 -24.39 -2.63 -2.73
CA ASN A 121 -24.30 -2.75 -1.27
C ASN A 121 -22.85 -2.71 -0.76
N GLN A 122 -21.91 -3.33 -1.48
CA GLN A 122 -20.47 -3.24 -1.14
C GLN A 122 -19.94 -1.82 -1.34
N LYS A 123 -20.30 -1.15 -2.44
CA LYS A 123 -19.90 0.24 -2.71
C LYS A 123 -20.43 1.20 -1.64
N LEU A 124 -21.69 1.05 -1.22
CA LEU A 124 -22.27 1.83 -0.13
C LEU A 124 -21.56 1.61 1.20
N LYS A 125 -21.19 0.35 1.51
CA LYS A 125 -20.41 0.04 2.71
C LYS A 125 -19.03 0.73 2.69
N ILE A 126 -18.33 0.67 1.56
CA ILE A 126 -17.06 1.37 1.36
C ILE A 126 -17.24 2.88 1.55
N ALA A 127 -18.25 3.49 0.93
CA ALA A 127 -18.51 4.92 1.06
C ALA A 127 -18.75 5.33 2.53
N LYS A 128 -19.49 4.51 3.29
CA LYS A 128 -19.67 4.70 4.74
C LYS A 128 -18.35 4.58 5.50
N ASP A 129 -17.53 3.60 5.19
CA ASP A 129 -16.22 3.40 5.83
C ASP A 129 -15.25 4.57 5.53
N VAL A 130 -15.26 5.10 4.31
CA VAL A 130 -14.53 6.31 3.93
C VAL A 130 -15.05 7.52 4.71
N ALA A 131 -16.36 7.72 4.80
CA ALA A 131 -16.94 8.82 5.57
C ALA A 131 -16.55 8.76 7.06
N ASN A 132 -16.51 7.57 7.65
CA ASN A 132 -16.04 7.37 9.02
C ASN A 132 -14.55 7.71 9.16
N ALA A 133 -13.71 7.29 8.21
CA ALA A 133 -12.29 7.61 8.19
C ALA A 133 -12.04 9.13 8.14
N VAL A 134 -12.74 9.84 7.25
CA VAL A 134 -12.64 11.30 7.13
C VAL A 134 -13.12 11.99 8.40
N THR A 135 -14.23 11.53 8.98
CA THR A 135 -14.75 12.05 10.25
C THR A 135 -13.73 11.87 11.38
N TYR A 136 -13.07 10.71 11.44
CA TYR A 136 -12.00 10.46 12.40
C TYR A 136 -10.82 11.41 12.20
N LEU A 137 -10.38 11.64 10.96
CA LEU A 137 -9.31 12.59 10.68
C LEU A 137 -9.65 14.01 11.15
N HIS A 138 -10.90 14.45 10.94
CA HIS A 138 -11.32 15.78 11.36
C HIS A 138 -11.45 15.95 12.87
N THR A 139 -11.72 14.85 13.60
CA THR A 139 -12.00 14.91 15.05
C THR A 139 -10.80 14.54 15.91
N ALA A 140 -9.95 13.62 15.47
CA ALA A 140 -8.79 13.15 16.21
C ALA A 140 -7.55 14.05 16.02
N PHE A 141 -7.53 14.89 14.99
CA PHE A 141 -6.42 15.79 14.68
C PHE A 141 -6.91 17.24 14.74
N PRO A 142 -6.96 17.85 15.93
CA PRO A 142 -7.25 19.28 16.04
C PRO A 142 -6.24 20.06 15.19
N ARG A 143 -6.71 21.12 14.51
CA ARG A 143 -5.85 22.06 13.78
C ARG A 143 -4.65 22.41 14.67
N ILE A 144 -3.44 22.18 14.17
CA ILE A 144 -2.24 22.77 14.77
C ILE A 144 -2.39 24.27 14.50
N ILE A 145 -2.86 25.01 15.49
CA ILE A 145 -2.69 26.46 15.52
C ILE A 145 -1.21 26.65 15.83
N THR A 146 -0.39 26.81 14.80
CA THR A 146 0.91 27.43 15.00
C THR A 146 0.63 28.90 15.25
N GLU A 147 0.67 29.32 16.51
CA GLU A 147 0.81 30.74 16.81
C GLU A 147 2.19 31.17 16.29
N THR A 148 2.16 32.02 15.26
CA THR A 148 3.29 32.79 14.75
C THR A 148 3.54 34.01 15.60
#